data_AF-A0A6M3LG82-F1
#
_entry.id   AF-A0A6M3LG82-F1
#
_cell.length_a   1.000
_cell.length_b   1.000
_cell.length_c   1.000
_cell.angle_alpha   90.00
_cell.angle_beta   90.00
_cell.angle_gamma   90.00
#
_symmetry.space_group_name_H-M   'P 1'
#
loop_
_entity.id
_entity.type
_entity.pdbx_description
1 polymer ?
#
loop_
_entity_poly.entity_id
_entity_poly.type
_entity_poly.pdbx_seq_one_letter_code
_entity_poly.pdbx_strand_id
1 'polypeptide(L)' 'MNKKYGVKCKLDHGELYLSITHNGYQWTSISIKQPEVEIPLIISELQRHLTKRLSGTVEAPD' A
#
# COMPACT_ATOMS: atom_id res chain seq x y z
N MET A 1 -0.36 -20.55 -7.53
CA MET A 1 -1.53 -19.68 -7.25
C MET A 1 -1.14 -18.24 -7.56
N ASN A 2 -1.81 -17.56 -8.49
CA ASN A 2 -1.50 -16.17 -8.82
C ASN A 2 -2.06 -15.24 -7.73
N LYS A 3 -1.16 -14.54 -7.03
CA LYS A 3 -1.55 -13.49 -6.06
C LYS A 3 -2.06 -12.28 -6.84
N LYS A 4 -3.31 -11.86 -6.57
CA LYS A 4 -3.90 -10.64 -7.14
C LYS A 4 -4.02 -9.60 -6.04
N TYR A 5 -3.41 -8.44 -6.24
CA TYR A 5 -3.55 -7.28 -5.36
C TYR A 5 -4.35 -6.21 -6.08
N GLY A 6 -5.20 -5.50 -5.35
CA GLY A 6 -5.98 -4.40 -5.89
C GLY A 6 -6.08 -3.26 -4.89
N VAL A 7 -6.09 -2.03 -5.39
CA VAL A 7 -6.26 -0.81 -4.59
C VAL A 7 -7.47 -0.07 -5.13
N LYS A 8 -8.37 0.35 -4.25
CA LYS A 8 -9.57 1.12 -4.60
C LYS A 8 -9.88 2.18 -3.56
N CYS A 9 -10.38 3.32 -4.01
CA CYS A 9 -10.97 4.31 -3.12
C CYS A 9 -12.40 3.89 -2.76
N LYS A 10 -12.76 3.96 -1.48
CA LYS A 10 -14.11 3.70 -0.97
C LYS A 10 -14.56 4.91 -0.15
N LEU A 11 -15.76 5.40 -0.42
CA LEU A 11 -16.45 6.34 0.46
C LEU A 11 -17.35 5.53 1.42
N ASP A 12 -17.24 5.81 2.71
CA ASP A 12 -18.02 5.18 3.76
C ASP A 12 -18.45 6.23 4.78
N HIS A 13 -19.75 6.44 4.95
CA HIS A 13 -20.31 7.47 5.85
C HIS A 13 -19.70 8.88 5.68
N GLY A 14 -19.30 9.25 4.45
CA GLY A 14 -18.68 10.54 4.14
C GLY A 14 -17.17 10.60 4.32
N GLU A 15 -16.56 9.52 4.81
CA GLU A 15 -15.11 9.39 4.93
C GLU A 15 -14.52 8.62 3.76
N LEU A 16 -13.35 9.04 3.28
CA LEU A 16 -12.63 8.39 2.19
C LEU A 16 -11.64 7.38 2.76
N TYR A 17 -11.62 6.18 2.17
CA TYR A 17 -10.71 5.11 2.53
C TYR A 17 -9.98 4.57 1.30
N LEU A 18 -8.70 4.30 1.44
CA LEU A 18 -7.92 3.50 0.50
C LEU A 18 -8.01 2.03 0.92
N SER A 19 -8.78 1.22 0.19
CA SER A 19 -8.97 -0.21 0.46
C SER A 19 -7.99 -1.04 -0.37
N ILE A 20 -7.21 -1.87 0.31
CA ILE A 20 -6.23 -2.78 -0.29
C ILE A 20 -6.78 -4.20 -0.20
N THR A 21 -6.82 -4.88 -1.34
CA THR A 21 -7.38 -6.23 -1.48
C THR A 21 -6.32 -7.24 -1.91
N HIS A 22 -6.45 -8.47 -1.43
CA HIS A 22 -5.65 -9.62 -1.82
C HIS A 22 -6.58 -10.79 -2.18
N ASN A 23 -6.52 -11.25 -3.42
CA ASN A 23 -7.37 -12.30 -3.98
C ASN A 23 -8.88 -12.05 -3.76
N GLY A 24 -9.31 -10.79 -3.85
CA GLY A 24 -10.70 -10.38 -3.66
C GLY A 24 -11.10 -10.08 -2.21
N TYR A 25 -10.27 -10.44 -1.22
CA TYR A 25 -10.53 -10.13 0.18
C TYR A 25 -9.88 -8.80 0.57
N GLN A 26 -10.58 -7.97 1.34
CA GLN A 26 -9.97 -6.76 1.92
C GLN A 26 -8.89 -7.17 2.92
N TRP A 27 -7.65 -6.80 2.63
CA TRP A 27 -6.52 -7.03 3.52
C TRP A 27 -6.41 -5.90 4.55
N THR A 28 -6.50 -4.65 4.11
CA THR A 28 -6.48 -3.48 5.00
C THR A 28 -7.21 -2.30 4.36
N SER A 29 -7.53 -1.29 5.17
CA SER A 29 -8.12 -0.02 4.75
C SER A 29 -7.46 1.13 5.51
N ILE A 30 -7.09 2.18 4.79
CA ILE A 30 -6.45 3.37 5.34
C ILE A 30 -7.44 4.52 5.20
N SER A 31 -7.80 5.18 6.30
CA SER A 31 -8.60 6.41 6.25
C SER A 31 -7.76 7.53 5.65
N ILE A 32 -8.34 8.30 4.75
CA ILE A 32 -7.72 9.41 4.03
C ILE A 32 -8.60 10.65 4.22
N LYS A 33 -8.06 11.69 4.86
CA LYS A 33 -8.76 12.96 5.09
C LYS A 33 -8.42 14.00 4.03
N GLN A 34 -7.18 14.00 3.56
CA GLN A 34 -6.63 14.91 2.56
C GLN A 34 -5.91 14.09 1.47
N PRO A 35 -6.66 13.55 0.48
CA PRO A 35 -6.10 12.62 -0.51
C PRO A 35 -4.93 13.20 -1.31
N GLU A 36 -5.00 14.50 -1.64
CA GLU A 36 -3.95 15.23 -2.36
C GLU A 36 -2.61 15.26 -1.61
N VAL A 37 -2.62 15.12 -0.27
CA VAL A 37 -1.43 15.18 0.59
C VAL A 37 -1.01 13.79 1.04
N GLU A 38 -1.96 12.99 1.52
CA GLU A 38 -1.66 11.70 2.15
C GLU A 38 -1.28 10.61 1.14
N ILE A 39 -1.91 10.56 -0.04
CA ILE A 39 -1.61 9.54 -1.05
C ILE A 39 -0.17 9.66 -1.56
N PRO A 40 0.33 10.85 -1.96
CA PRO A 40 1.74 11.00 -2.34
C PRO A 40 2.72 10.58 -1.24
N LEU A 41 2.43 10.89 0.03
CA LEU A 41 3.26 10.48 1.17
C LEU A 41 3.30 8.96 1.34
N ILE A 42 2.15 8.29 1.24
CA ILE A 42 2.06 6.83 1.30
C ILE A 42 2.88 6.20 0.17
N ILE A 43 2.75 6.70 -1.06
CA ILE A 43 3.51 6.19 -2.22
C ILE A 43 5.01 6.38 -2.00
N SER A 44 5.43 7.57 -1.58
CA SER A 44 6.84 7.91 -1.31
C SER A 44 7.45 6.97 -0.26
N GLU A 45 6.71 6.72 0.83
CA GLU A 45 7.17 5.85 1.91
C GLU A 45 7.29 4.38 1.49
N LEU A 46 6.34 3.88 0.68
CA LEU A 46 6.40 2.55 0.09
C LEU A 46 7.58 2.40 -0.89
N GLN A 47 7.77 3.40 -1.76
CA GLN A 47 8.92 3.43 -2.68
C GLN A 47 10.24 3.42 -1.91
N ARG A 48 10.35 4.23 -0.85
CA ARG A 48 11.53 4.26 0.02
C ARG A 48 11.83 2.88 0.64
N HIS A 49 10.81 2.18 1.13
CA HIS A 49 10.95 0.83 1.67
C HIS A 49 11.43 -0.19 0.62
N LEU A 50 10.88 -0.13 -0.60
CA LEU A 50 11.27 -1.02 -1.69
C LEU A 50 12.71 -0.74 -2.16
N THR A 51 13.08 0.52 -2.34
CA THR A 51 14.43 0.91 -2.74
C THR A 51 15.47 0.50 -1.71
N LYS A 52 15.20 0.68 -0.41
CA LYS A 52 16.09 0.22 0.66
C LYS A 52 16.32 -1.30 0.64
N ARG A 53 15.30 -2.09 0.27
CA ARG A 53 15.44 -3.55 0.14
C ARG A 53 16.21 -3.97 -1.11
N LEU A 54 16.14 -3.20 -2.18
CA LEU A 54 16.87 -3.47 -3.43
C LEU A 54 18.35 -3.03 -3.35
N SER A 55 18.66 -2.01 -2.54
CA SER A 55 20.02 -1.56 -2.29
C SER A 55 20.77 -2.36 -1.22
N GLY A 56 20.08 -3.27 -0.53
CA GLY A 56 20.69 -4.20 0.43
C GLY A 56 20.96 -5.53 -0.26
N THR A 57 22.21 -5.77 -0.68
CA THR A 57 22.71 -7.11 -1.01
C THR A 57 22.44 -8.01 0.20
N VAL A 58 21.53 -8.96 0.06
CA VAL A 58 21.37 -10.03 1.05
C VAL A 58 22.52 -10.99 0.80
N GLU A 59 23.60 -10.86 1.56
CA GLU A 59 24.53 -11.97 1.73
C GLU A 59 23.70 -13.12 2.34
N ALA A 60 23.57 -14.21 1.59
CA ALA A 60 22.96 -15.43 2.11
C ALA A 60 23.89 -15.99 3.21
N PRO A 61 23.35 -16.45 4.35
CA PRO A 61 24.17 -17.10 5.37
C PRO A 61 24.68 -18.45 4.83
N ASP A 62 25.98 -18.72 5.07
CA ASP A 62 26.67 -19.99 4.80
C ASP A 62 25.96 -21.21 5.44
#